data_AF-I7AXJ6-F1
#
_entry.id   AF-I7AXJ6-F1
#
_cell.length_a   1.000
_cell.length_b   1.000
_cell.length_c   1.000
_cell.angle_alpha   90.00
_cell.angle_beta   90.00
_cell.angle_gamma   90.00
#
_symmetry.space_group_name_H-M   'P 1'
#
loop_
_entity.id
_entity.type
_entity.pdbx_description
1 polymer ?
#
loop_
_entity_poly.entity_id
_entity_poly.type
_entity_poly.pdbx_seq_one_letter_code
_entity_poly.pdbx_strand_id
1 'polypeptide(L)' 'MRLQLNVKNLFDKVYYSSAVNQYFVAIGDARQVSLSSTFEF' A
#
# COMPACT_ATOMS: atom_id res chain seq x y z
N MET A 1 -18.35 -9.14 -15.01
CA MET A 1 -16.88 -9.13 -14.88
C MET A 1 -16.44 -7.70 -14.57
N ARG A 2 -15.70 -7.48 -13.48
CA ARG A 2 -15.17 -6.18 -13.08
C ARG A 2 -13.65 -6.24 -13.00
N LEU A 3 -12.96 -5.30 -13.63
CA LEU A 3 -11.51 -5.10 -13.51
C LEU A 3 -11.24 -3.93 -12.57
N GLN A 4 -10.24 -4.07 -11.70
CA GLN A 4 -9.84 -3.02 -10.77
C GLN A 4 -8.32 -2.93 -10.68
N LEU A 5 -7.79 -1.72 -10.89
CA LEU A 5 -6.40 -1.38 -10.67
C LEU A 5 -6.29 -0.58 -9.35
N ASN A 6 -5.48 -1.08 -8.42
CA ASN A 6 -5.18 -0.41 -7.17
C ASN A 6 -3.70 -0.03 -7.12
N VAL A 7 -3.43 1.21 -6.72
CA VAL A 7 -2.07 1.68 -6.45
C VAL A 7 -2.01 2.21 -5.02
N LYS A 8 -1.20 1.57 -4.18
CA LYS A 8 -0.86 2.07 -2.84
C LYS A 8 0.42 2.89 -2.93
N ASN A 9 0.46 4.00 -2.19
CA ASN A 9 1.59 4.92 -2.16
C ASN A 9 1.99 5.39 -3.58
N LEU A 10 1.05 6.03 -4.29
CA LEU A 10 1.16 6.42 -5.70
C LEU A 10 2.43 7.20 -6.03
N PHE A 11 2.85 8.07 -5.11
CA PHE A 11 4.01 8.95 -5.28
C PHE A 11 5.30 8.40 -4.65
N ASP A 12 5.32 7.13 -4.25
CA ASP A 12 6.48 6.46 -3.66
C ASP A 12 7.09 7.23 -2.48
N LYS A 13 6.22 7.76 -1.62
CA LYS A 13 6.63 8.48 -0.42
C LYS A 13 7.27 7.51 0.56
N VAL A 14 8.47 7.84 1.04
CA VAL A 14 9.07 7.18 2.21
C VAL A 14 8.58 7.90 3.46
N TYR A 15 7.95 7.18 4.38
CA TYR A 15 7.40 7.73 5.61
C TYR A 15 7.46 6.71 6.76
N TYR A 16 7.31 7.19 7.99
CA TYR A 16 7.18 6.34 9.17
C TYR A 16 5.69 6.13 9.49
N SER A 17 5.26 4.87 9.60
CA SER A 17 3.86 4.51 9.83
C SER A 17 3.48 4.53 11.32
N SER A 18 4.43 4.23 12.20
CA SER A 18 4.27 4.27 13.65
C SER A 18 5.63 4.33 14.36
N ALA A 19 5.62 4.62 15.66
CA ALA A 19 6.80 4.62 16.51
C ALA A 19 6.47 3.92 17.83
N VAL A 20 7.34 3.00 18.26
CA VAL A 20 7.21 2.34 19.56
C VAL A 20 7.90 3.19 20.63
N ASN A 21 9.08 3.72 20.33
CA ASN A 21 9.83 4.68 21.14
C ASN A 21 10.83 5.46 20.26
N GLN A 22 11.71 6.26 20.87
CA GLN A 22 12.71 7.09 20.16
C GLN A 22 13.68 6.27 19.26
N TYR A 23 13.94 5.02 19.59
CA TYR A 23 14.92 4.18 18.90
C TYR A 23 14.30 3.22 17.89
N PHE A 24 12.98 2.99 17.97
CA PHE A 24 12.28 2.02 17.15
C PHE A 24 11.06 2.65 16.48
N VAL A 25 11.18 2.86 15.17
CA VAL A 25 10.14 3.37 14.28
C VAL A 25 9.85 2.37 13.17
N ALA A 26 8.58 2.23 12.80
CA ALA A 26 8.16 1.41 11.68
C ALA A 26 8.20 2.23 10.39
N ILE A 27 8.81 1.67 9.36
CA ILE A 27 8.81 2.26 8.02
C ILE A 27 7.50 1.86 7.33
N GLY A 28 6.85 2.82 6.68
CA GLY A 28 5.63 2.60 5.90
C GLY A 28 5.87 1.76 4.66
N ASP A 29 4.81 1.15 4.14
CA ASP A 29 4.89 0.29 2.97
C ASP A 29 5.39 1.04 1.73
N ALA A 30 6.26 0.39 0.96
CA ALA A 30 6.68 0.85 -0.36
C ALA A 30 5.50 0.89 -1.34
N ARG A 31 5.69 1.54 -2.50
CA ARG A 31 4.68 1.55 -3.57
C ARG A 31 4.31 0.14 -4.00
N GLN A 32 3.00 -0.13 -4.04
CA GLN A 32 2.44 -1.40 -4.49
C GLN A 32 1.38 -1.15 -5.57
N VAL A 33 1.36 -2.02 -6.57
CA VAL A 33 0.39 -1.99 -7.66
C VAL A 33 -0.27 -3.36 -7.74
N SER A 34 -1.60 -3.41 -7.75
CA SER A 34 -2.35 -4.65 -7.93
C SER A 34 -3.47 -4.49 -8.94
N LEU A 35 -3.66 -5.52 -9.76
CA LEU A 35 -4.76 -5.63 -10.72
C LEU A 35 -5.61 -6.84 -10.33
N SER A 36 -6.91 -6.65 -10.17
CA SER A 36 -7.86 -7.71 -9.84
C SER A 36 -8.98 -7.79 -10.87
N SER A 37 -9.48 -9.01 -11.07
CA SER A 37 -10.66 -9.30 -11.87
C SER A 37 -11.67 -10.05 -11.00
N THR A 38 -12.92 -9.60 -10.98
CA THR A 38 -14.02 -10.22 -10.22
C THR A 38 -15.10 -10.69 -11.20
N PHE A 39 -15.48 -11.96 -11.08
CA PHE A 39 -16.60 -12.57 -11.78
C PHE A 39 -17.73 -12.82 -10.79
N GLU A 40 -18.93 -12.37 -11.12
CA GLU A 40 -20.15 -12.55 -10.33
C GLU A 40 -21.17 -13.25 -11.24
N PHE A 41 -21.93 -14.19 -10.68
CA PHE A 41 -22.91 -15.03 -11.37
C PHE A 41 -24.26 -14.98 -10.66
#